data_AF-A0A2B7Z5I1-F1
#
_entry.id   AF-A0A2B7Z5I1-F1
#
_cell.length_a   1.000
_cell.length_b   1.000
_cell.length_c   1.000
_cell.angle_alpha   90.00
_cell.angle_beta   90.00
_cell.angle_gamma   90.00
#
_symmetry.space_group_name_H-M   'P 1'
#
loop_
_entity.id
_entity.type
_entity.pdbx_description
1 polymer ?
#
loop_
_entity_poly.entity_id
_entity_poly.type
_entity_poly.pdbx_seq_one_letter_code
_entity_poly.pdbx_strand_id
1 'polypeptide(L)'
;MQRTEFIHCDLGDMLQVKRVVRDIRKRTDRLDILICNAGLPIGPPQHRQTPPLSPQSIESIFATNHVGHHILTILLLPLLHSTVTRFPDATSARIVFTTSSLHQLCRELDLNLLMPSEETPTESACYDGIWHYGRSKLANILFTRELSRRLMEGALRGVFATGLSEGGNGNGSVDDDDDEASKHIYVNSFFPGNIATDQMNIWKGYLGTVLGKAFKMFFSVAGQSTRDAAATALYLAASEDIVQGDGVRGQYFVPIAKKEETSRIAGDMEVAKQLWEWTDRKVGEVLGDGWQTNAISGEAC
;
A
#
# COMPACT_ATOMS: atom_id res chain seq x y z
N MET A 1 -6.53 29.61 6.45
CA MET A 1 -6.95 28.19 6.38
C MET A 1 -5.75 27.32 6.67
N GLN A 2 -5.85 26.46 7.68
CA GLN A 2 -4.84 25.43 7.93
C GLN A 2 -4.91 24.43 6.77
N ARG A 3 -3.84 24.31 5.99
CA ARG A 3 -3.80 23.47 4.77
C ARG A 3 -3.46 22.01 5.05
N THR A 4 -3.22 21.67 6.32
CA THR A 4 -2.75 20.35 6.75
C THR A 4 -3.37 19.99 8.09
N GLU A 5 -3.73 18.72 8.24
CA GLU A 5 -4.24 18.20 9.49
C GLU A 5 -3.60 16.87 9.83
N PHE A 6 -3.32 16.68 11.12
CA PHE A 6 -2.69 15.47 11.61
C PHE A 6 -3.76 14.52 12.15
N ILE A 7 -3.69 13.27 11.69
CA ILE A 7 -4.47 12.16 12.25
C ILE A 7 -3.46 11.08 12.62
N HIS A 8 -3.41 10.72 13.90
CA HIS A 8 -2.54 9.64 14.37
C HIS A 8 -3.04 8.31 13.81
N CYS A 9 -2.13 7.55 13.17
CA CYS A 9 -2.44 6.23 12.64
C CYS A 9 -1.21 5.32 12.73
N ASP A 10 -1.32 4.28 13.55
CA ASP A 10 -0.45 3.12 13.55
C ASP A 10 -0.97 2.10 12.54
N LEU A 11 -0.28 2.01 11.41
CA LEU A 11 -0.61 1.08 10.33
C LEU A 11 -0.35 -0.38 10.69
N GLY A 12 0.43 -0.66 11.74
CA GLY A 12 0.65 -2.02 12.24
C GLY A 12 -0.54 -2.58 13.02
N ASP A 13 -1.50 -1.75 13.43
CA ASP A 13 -2.69 -2.12 14.19
C ASP A 13 -3.96 -2.00 13.33
N MET A 14 -4.49 -3.14 12.88
CA MET A 14 -5.65 -3.21 11.99
C MET A 14 -6.90 -2.51 12.56
N LEU A 15 -7.11 -2.59 13.88
CA LEU A 15 -8.25 -1.97 14.55
C LEU A 15 -8.12 -0.45 14.56
N GLN A 16 -6.89 0.05 14.77
CA GLN A 16 -6.62 1.48 14.70
C GLN A 16 -6.80 2.01 13.28
N VAL A 17 -6.34 1.29 12.25
CA VAL A 17 -6.55 1.68 10.85
C VAL A 17 -8.05 1.81 10.53
N LYS A 18 -8.87 0.83 10.92
CA LYS A 18 -10.34 0.88 10.72
C LYS A 18 -10.96 2.11 11.41
N ARG A 19 -10.56 2.40 12.65
CA ARG A 19 -11.02 3.59 13.39
C ARG A 19 -10.60 4.90 12.69
N VAL A 20 -9.35 5.00 12.26
CA VAL A 20 -8.83 6.19 11.56
C VAL A 20 -9.59 6.43 10.25
N VAL A 21 -9.89 5.39 9.48
CA VAL A 21 -10.69 5.55 8.25
C VAL A 21 -12.09 6.08 8.57
N ARG A 22 -12.74 5.56 9.61
CA ARG A 22 -14.03 6.08 10.07
C ARG A 22 -13.95 7.56 10.43
N ASP A 23 -12.88 7.98 11.10
CA ASP A 23 -12.68 9.38 11.48
C ASP A 23 -12.41 10.28 10.26
N ILE A 24 -11.62 9.82 9.27
CA ILE A 24 -11.41 10.54 8.00
C ILE A 24 -12.75 10.76 7.29
N ARG A 25 -13.56 9.71 7.15
CA ARG A 25 -14.86 9.77 6.45
C ARG A 25 -15.90 10.65 7.13
N LYS A 26 -15.76 10.92 8.43
CA LYS A 26 -16.59 11.90 9.14
C LYS A 26 -16.18 13.35 8.89
N ARG A 27 -14.94 13.56 8.44
CA ARG A 27 -14.29 14.88 8.36
C ARG A 27 -14.24 15.44 6.94
N THR A 28 -14.30 14.58 5.94
CA THR A 28 -14.37 14.95 4.53
C THR A 28 -15.23 13.97 3.77
N ASP A 29 -15.93 14.49 2.77
CA ASP A 29 -16.72 13.73 1.81
C ASP A 29 -16.02 13.64 0.43
N ARG A 30 -14.82 14.23 0.31
CA ARG A 30 -13.96 14.21 -0.88
C ARG A 30 -12.56 13.70 -0.55
N LEU A 31 -12.03 12.83 -1.40
CA LEU A 31 -10.65 12.33 -1.40
C LEU A 31 -10.20 12.11 -2.84
N ASP A 32 -9.37 13.01 -3.36
CA ASP A 32 -8.85 12.94 -4.73
C ASP A 32 -7.61 12.03 -4.85
N ILE A 33 -6.77 12.03 -3.81
CA ILE A 33 -5.43 11.42 -3.82
C ILE A 33 -5.16 10.67 -2.52
N LEU A 34 -4.73 9.41 -2.63
CA LEU A 34 -4.19 8.60 -1.53
C LEU A 34 -2.72 8.22 -1.83
N ILE A 35 -1.79 8.61 -0.97
CA ILE A 35 -0.37 8.23 -1.08
C ILE A 35 0.00 7.30 0.08
N CYS A 36 0.14 6.02 -0.21
CA CYS A 36 0.57 4.97 0.71
C CYS A 36 2.11 4.94 0.79
N ASN A 37 2.68 5.94 1.46
CA ASN A 37 4.13 6.16 1.56
C ASN A 37 4.78 5.60 2.83
N ALA A 38 4.01 5.49 3.93
CA ALA A 38 4.56 5.13 5.23
C ALA A 38 5.22 3.74 5.21
N GLY A 39 6.17 3.49 6.10
CA GLY A 39 6.69 2.15 6.26
C GLY A 39 7.77 2.03 7.31
N LEU A 40 7.78 0.89 7.98
CA LEU A 40 8.90 0.48 8.81
C LEU A 40 10.11 0.16 7.92
N PRO A 41 11.29 0.67 8.25
CA PRO A 41 12.52 0.29 7.58
C PRO A 41 12.90 -1.15 7.94
N ILE A 42 13.94 -1.65 7.29
CA ILE A 42 14.68 -2.83 7.77
C ILE A 42 15.05 -2.57 9.24
N GLY A 43 14.64 -3.45 10.16
CA GLY A 43 15.00 -3.30 11.58
C GLY A 43 16.52 -3.40 11.79
N PRO A 44 17.09 -2.89 12.90
CA PRO A 44 18.45 -3.26 13.28
C PRO A 44 18.53 -4.79 13.47
N PRO A 45 19.71 -5.42 13.31
CA PRO A 45 19.86 -6.82 13.65
C PRO A 45 19.63 -6.93 15.16
N GLN A 46 18.43 -7.32 15.56
CA GLN A 46 18.14 -7.54 16.97
C GLN A 46 18.84 -8.86 17.33
N HIS A 47 19.37 -8.97 18.54
CA HIS A 47 19.77 -10.27 19.10
C HIS A 47 18.58 -11.24 19.29
N ARG A 48 17.40 -10.89 18.76
CA ARG A 48 16.25 -11.78 18.63
C ARG A 48 16.40 -12.60 17.37
N GLN A 49 16.13 -13.89 17.51
CA GLN A 49 16.04 -14.80 16.39
C GLN A 49 14.74 -14.58 15.59
N THR A 50 13.68 -14.03 16.18
CA THR A 50 12.39 -13.79 15.52
C THR A 50 12.09 -12.31 15.28
N PRO A 51 11.46 -11.95 14.16
CA PRO A 51 11.05 -10.58 13.88
C PRO A 51 9.98 -10.11 14.87
N PRO A 52 9.90 -8.80 15.17
CA PRO A 52 8.80 -8.28 15.97
C PRO A 52 7.47 -8.51 15.24
N LEU A 53 6.46 -8.97 15.99
CA LEU A 53 5.10 -9.17 15.49
C LEU A 53 4.24 -7.95 15.80
N SER A 54 3.25 -7.69 14.94
CA SER A 54 2.17 -6.75 15.18
C SER A 54 1.23 -7.25 16.28
N PRO A 55 0.30 -6.42 16.78
CA PRO A 55 -0.71 -6.86 17.75
C PRO A 55 -1.59 -8.02 17.25
N GLN A 56 -1.69 -8.19 15.92
CA GLN A 56 -2.42 -9.28 15.26
C GLN A 56 -1.49 -10.41 14.78
N SER A 57 -0.30 -10.54 15.37
CA SER A 57 0.63 -11.65 15.13
C SER A 57 1.10 -11.81 13.69
N ILE A 58 1.20 -10.71 12.93
CA ILE A 58 1.85 -10.68 11.61
C ILE A 58 3.23 -10.04 11.77
N GLU A 59 4.23 -10.49 11.02
CA GLU A 59 5.54 -9.83 10.94
C GLU A 59 5.37 -8.30 10.76
N SER A 60 5.94 -7.52 11.68
CA SER A 60 5.60 -6.09 11.84
C SER A 60 5.88 -5.22 10.61
N ILE A 61 6.95 -5.51 9.85
CA ILE A 61 7.28 -4.76 8.63
C ILE A 61 6.20 -5.03 7.59
N PHE A 62 5.81 -6.29 7.39
CA PHE A 62 4.73 -6.66 6.47
C PHE A 62 3.37 -6.12 6.90
N ALA A 63 3.06 -6.23 8.20
CA ALA A 63 1.84 -5.69 8.80
C ALA A 63 1.70 -4.19 8.52
N THR A 64 2.77 -3.42 8.75
CA THR A 64 2.77 -1.96 8.58
C THR A 64 2.82 -1.55 7.12
N ASN A 65 3.76 -2.12 6.34
CA ASN A 65 4.08 -1.63 5.01
C ASN A 65 3.06 -2.06 3.95
N HIS A 66 2.36 -3.18 4.17
CA HIS A 66 1.40 -3.76 3.24
C HIS A 66 0.01 -3.91 3.86
N VAL A 67 -0.17 -4.68 4.94
CA VAL A 67 -1.52 -5.00 5.46
C VAL A 67 -2.28 -3.76 5.91
N GLY A 68 -1.63 -2.86 6.68
CA GLY A 68 -2.22 -1.59 7.10
C GLY A 68 -2.62 -0.71 5.92
N HIS A 69 -1.78 -0.62 4.89
CA HIS A 69 -2.11 0.12 3.66
C HIS A 69 -3.22 -0.54 2.86
N HIS A 70 -3.29 -1.86 2.82
CA HIS A 70 -4.37 -2.61 2.19
C HIS A 70 -5.71 -2.23 2.85
N ILE A 71 -5.79 -2.33 4.18
CA ILE A 71 -7.00 -1.95 4.93
C ILE A 71 -7.36 -0.48 4.68
N LEU A 72 -6.39 0.43 4.86
CA LEU A 72 -6.58 1.86 4.67
C LEU A 72 -7.15 2.17 3.28
N THR A 73 -6.58 1.55 2.25
CA THR A 73 -6.97 1.75 0.85
C THR A 73 -8.39 1.25 0.61
N ILE A 74 -8.68 -0.02 0.94
CA ILE A 74 -9.98 -0.64 0.69
C ILE A 74 -11.11 0.10 1.41
N LEU A 75 -10.89 0.54 2.64
CA LEU A 75 -11.92 1.26 3.40
C LEU A 75 -12.12 2.73 2.96
N LEU A 76 -11.13 3.32 2.27
CA LEU A 76 -11.24 4.67 1.68
C LEU A 76 -11.69 4.65 0.22
N LEU A 77 -11.71 3.50 -0.45
CA LEU A 77 -12.21 3.36 -1.82
C LEU A 77 -13.61 3.97 -2.03
N PRO A 78 -14.60 3.80 -1.13
CA PRO A 78 -15.89 4.46 -1.28
C PRO A 78 -15.80 5.98 -1.37
N LEU A 79 -14.85 6.60 -0.66
CA LEU A 79 -14.65 8.05 -0.67
C LEU A 79 -14.00 8.53 -1.98
N LEU A 80 -13.03 7.75 -2.52
CA LEU A 80 -12.42 8.01 -3.83
C LEU A 80 -13.46 7.86 -4.96
N HIS A 81 -14.28 6.81 -4.92
CA HIS A 81 -15.37 6.59 -5.86
C HIS A 81 -16.44 7.68 -5.78
N SER A 82 -16.82 8.06 -4.56
CA SER A 82 -17.73 9.17 -4.30
C SER A 82 -17.21 10.50 -4.83
N THR A 83 -15.89 10.70 -4.81
CA THR A 83 -15.24 11.90 -5.34
C THR A 83 -15.44 12.01 -6.85
N VAL A 84 -15.17 10.92 -7.58
CA VAL A 84 -15.33 10.85 -9.04
C VAL A 84 -16.80 11.00 -9.46
N THR A 85 -17.74 10.48 -8.66
CA THR A 85 -19.16 10.47 -9.02
C THR A 85 -19.89 11.76 -8.67
N ARG A 86 -19.56 12.40 -7.54
CA ARG A 86 -20.33 13.55 -7.02
C ARG A 86 -19.75 14.92 -7.34
N PHE A 87 -18.46 15.02 -7.65
CA PHE A 87 -17.79 16.31 -7.84
C PHE A 87 -17.45 16.52 -9.32
N PRO A 88 -18.15 17.44 -10.03
CA PRO A 88 -17.96 17.64 -11.47
C PRO A 88 -16.55 18.10 -11.87
N ASP A 89 -15.81 18.71 -10.93
CA ASP A 89 -14.43 19.15 -11.11
C ASP A 89 -13.40 18.04 -10.85
N ALA A 90 -13.83 16.87 -10.34
CA ALA A 90 -12.98 15.72 -10.08
C ALA A 90 -13.26 14.61 -11.10
N THR A 91 -12.55 14.63 -12.22
CA THR A 91 -12.71 13.63 -13.29
C THR A 91 -12.10 12.27 -12.96
N SER A 92 -11.30 12.18 -11.89
CA SER A 92 -10.55 10.98 -11.55
C SER A 92 -9.96 11.04 -10.14
N ALA A 93 -9.56 9.88 -9.61
CA ALA A 93 -8.85 9.77 -8.34
C ALA A 93 -7.52 9.01 -8.51
N ARG A 94 -6.59 9.18 -7.56
CA ARG A 94 -5.24 8.58 -7.61
C ARG A 94 -4.87 7.85 -6.33
N ILE A 95 -4.29 6.66 -6.48
CA ILE A 95 -3.71 5.89 -5.39
C ILE A 95 -2.26 5.55 -5.76
N VAL A 96 -1.32 5.87 -4.89
CA VAL A 96 0.11 5.68 -5.14
C VAL A 96 0.77 4.90 -4.01
N PHE A 97 1.44 3.80 -4.33
CA PHE A 97 2.16 2.98 -3.36
C PHE A 97 3.68 3.14 -3.45
N THR A 98 4.32 3.36 -2.30
CA THR A 98 5.78 3.42 -2.21
C THR A 98 6.38 2.02 -2.04
N THR A 99 7.39 1.72 -2.86
CA THR A 99 8.10 0.44 -2.94
C THR A 99 9.60 0.64 -2.64
N SER A 100 10.44 -0.36 -2.94
CA SER A 100 11.90 -0.28 -2.84
C SER A 100 12.56 -1.16 -3.89
N SER A 101 13.77 -0.84 -4.34
CA SER A 101 14.60 -1.75 -5.16
C SER A 101 14.83 -3.11 -4.48
N LEU A 102 14.75 -3.19 -3.16
CA LEU A 102 14.85 -4.45 -2.40
C LEU A 102 13.73 -5.45 -2.71
N HIS A 103 12.63 -5.04 -3.35
CA HIS A 103 11.64 -5.99 -3.86
C HIS A 103 12.25 -6.99 -4.85
N GLN A 104 13.32 -6.61 -5.57
CA GLN A 104 13.98 -7.43 -6.58
C GLN A 104 14.76 -8.61 -5.97
N LEU A 105 15.11 -8.53 -4.68
CA LEU A 105 15.75 -9.65 -3.98
C LEU A 105 14.76 -10.79 -3.77
N CYS A 106 13.48 -10.47 -3.57
CA CYS A 106 12.40 -11.42 -3.37
C CYS A 106 12.12 -12.20 -4.66
N ARG A 107 12.51 -13.48 -4.69
CA ARG A 107 12.23 -14.40 -5.82
C ARG A 107 10.97 -15.23 -5.63
N GLU A 108 10.51 -15.33 -4.39
CA GLU A 108 9.33 -16.09 -3.97
C GLU A 108 8.66 -15.34 -2.82
N LEU A 109 7.32 -15.32 -2.82
CA LEU A 109 6.52 -14.75 -1.75
C LEU A 109 5.91 -15.89 -0.91
N ASP A 110 6.70 -16.42 0.02
CA ASP A 110 6.18 -17.35 1.01
C ASP A 110 5.50 -16.58 2.15
N LEU A 111 4.17 -16.69 2.21
CA LEU A 111 3.31 -16.01 3.17
C LEU A 111 3.33 -16.69 4.55
N ASN A 112 3.80 -17.94 4.65
CA ASN A 112 3.90 -18.63 5.94
C ASN A 112 5.00 -18.01 6.82
N LEU A 113 6.03 -17.44 6.20
CA LEU A 113 7.11 -16.70 6.88
C LEU A 113 6.66 -15.38 7.50
N LEU A 114 5.42 -14.96 7.26
CA LEU A 114 4.84 -13.74 7.83
C LEU A 114 4.10 -13.98 9.14
N MET A 115 4.02 -15.24 9.57
CA MET A 115 3.32 -15.69 10.78
C MET A 115 4.33 -16.26 11.79
N PRO A 116 3.94 -16.42 13.07
CA PRO A 116 4.80 -17.07 14.05
C PRO A 116 5.16 -18.48 13.58
N SER A 117 6.45 -18.79 13.58
CA SER A 117 6.97 -20.13 13.32
C SER A 117 7.68 -20.66 14.57
N GLU A 118 7.49 -21.94 14.85
CA GLU A 118 8.21 -22.69 15.89
C GLU A 118 9.64 -23.05 15.42
N GLU A 119 9.94 -22.88 14.14
CA GLU A 119 11.26 -23.22 13.58
C GLU A 119 12.30 -22.16 13.92
N THR A 120 13.47 -22.59 14.41
CA THR A 120 14.61 -21.71 14.60
C THR A 120 15.13 -21.22 13.25
N PRO A 121 15.22 -19.90 13.03
CA PRO A 121 15.75 -19.37 11.77
C PRO A 121 17.19 -19.86 11.56
N THR A 122 17.44 -20.38 10.37
CA THR A 122 18.75 -20.91 9.95
C THR A 122 19.66 -19.82 9.38
N GLU A 123 19.08 -18.70 8.92
CA GLU A 123 19.81 -17.55 8.40
C GLU A 123 20.12 -16.52 9.49
N SER A 124 21.15 -15.71 9.26
CA SER A 124 21.45 -14.60 10.18
C SER A 124 20.33 -13.57 10.16
N ALA A 125 20.04 -12.97 11.32
CA ALA A 125 19.02 -11.93 11.50
C ALA A 125 19.16 -10.73 10.55
N CYS A 126 20.34 -10.51 9.97
CA CYS A 126 20.54 -9.48 8.96
C CYS A 126 19.87 -9.86 7.63
N TYR A 127 20.20 -11.00 7.03
CA TYR A 127 19.54 -11.47 5.80
C TYR A 127 18.02 -11.52 5.96
N ASP A 128 17.55 -12.04 7.10
CA ASP A 128 16.13 -12.13 7.43
C ASP A 128 15.41 -10.77 7.44
N GLY A 129 16.02 -9.72 8.01
CA GLY A 129 15.44 -8.37 7.96
C GLY A 129 15.34 -7.78 6.54
N ILE A 130 16.33 -8.04 5.67
CA ILE A 130 16.29 -7.60 4.26
C ILE A 130 15.16 -8.33 3.53
N TRP A 131 15.00 -9.62 3.82
CA TRP A 131 13.99 -10.50 3.27
C TRP A 131 12.56 -10.09 3.66
N HIS A 132 12.31 -9.72 4.92
CA HIS A 132 11.01 -9.19 5.38
C HIS A 132 10.66 -7.87 4.69
N TYR A 133 11.60 -6.93 4.65
CA TYR A 133 11.38 -5.66 3.98
C TYR A 133 11.16 -5.85 2.47
N GLY A 134 11.96 -6.68 1.81
CA GLY A 134 11.82 -7.03 0.40
C GLY A 134 10.45 -7.62 0.07
N ARG A 135 9.95 -8.58 0.89
CA ARG A 135 8.60 -9.16 0.77
C ARG A 135 7.52 -8.09 0.88
N SER A 136 7.62 -7.19 1.87
CA SER A 136 6.63 -6.11 2.03
C SER A 136 6.58 -5.15 0.83
N LYS A 137 7.73 -4.88 0.20
CA LYS A 137 7.80 -3.98 -0.96
C LYS A 137 7.42 -4.67 -2.27
N LEU A 138 7.66 -5.98 -2.38
CA LEU A 138 7.07 -6.80 -3.44
C LEU A 138 5.54 -6.82 -3.34
N ALA A 139 5.01 -6.99 -2.13
CA ALA A 139 3.57 -7.03 -1.87
C ALA A 139 2.87 -5.74 -2.31
N ASN A 140 3.47 -4.56 -2.11
CA ASN A 140 2.93 -3.29 -2.59
C ASN A 140 2.80 -3.22 -4.13
N ILE A 141 3.73 -3.81 -4.87
CA ILE A 141 3.67 -3.86 -6.35
C ILE A 141 2.56 -4.81 -6.80
N LEU A 142 2.50 -6.00 -6.22
CA LEU A 142 1.47 -7.00 -6.49
C LEU A 142 0.07 -6.45 -6.16
N PHE A 143 -0.08 -5.78 -5.02
CA PHE A 143 -1.32 -5.14 -4.61
C PHE A 143 -1.75 -4.03 -5.55
N THR A 144 -0.81 -3.21 -6.02
CA THR A 144 -1.07 -2.16 -7.01
C THR A 144 -1.69 -2.75 -8.29
N ARG A 145 -1.14 -3.86 -8.78
CA ARG A 145 -1.61 -4.54 -9.99
C ARG A 145 -2.98 -5.18 -9.79
N GLU A 146 -3.15 -5.90 -8.69
CA GLU A 146 -4.41 -6.57 -8.40
C GLU A 146 -5.55 -5.57 -8.09
N LEU A 147 -5.26 -4.49 -7.36
CA LEU A 147 -6.22 -3.41 -7.13
C LEU A 147 -6.62 -2.75 -8.46
N SER A 148 -5.65 -2.43 -9.32
CA SER A 148 -5.94 -1.88 -10.65
C SER A 148 -6.81 -2.83 -11.50
N ARG A 149 -6.54 -4.13 -11.47
CA ARG A 149 -7.32 -5.14 -12.21
C ARG A 149 -8.76 -5.20 -11.68
N ARG A 150 -8.93 -5.28 -10.35
CA ARG A 150 -10.25 -5.35 -9.70
C ARG A 150 -11.12 -4.11 -9.92
N LEU A 151 -10.50 -2.92 -9.98
CA LEU A 151 -11.21 -1.69 -10.33
C LEU A 151 -11.71 -1.72 -11.77
N MET A 152 -10.91 -2.24 -12.71
CA MET A 152 -11.28 -2.33 -14.12
C MET A 152 -12.37 -3.38 -14.40
N GLU A 153 -12.35 -4.48 -13.66
CA GLU A 153 -13.32 -5.57 -13.79
C GLU A 153 -14.60 -5.35 -12.97
N GLY A 154 -14.72 -4.23 -12.24
CA GLY A 154 -15.86 -3.99 -11.35
C GLY A 154 -15.96 -4.98 -10.17
N ALA A 155 -14.88 -5.67 -9.83
CA ALA A 155 -14.86 -6.67 -8.76
C ALA A 155 -15.01 -6.06 -7.34
N LEU A 156 -15.01 -4.73 -7.23
CA LEU A 156 -15.13 -3.97 -5.98
C LEU A 156 -16.50 -3.29 -5.81
N ARG A 157 -17.48 -3.55 -6.70
CA ARG A 157 -18.84 -2.96 -6.64
C ARG A 157 -19.49 -3.06 -5.26
N GLY A 158 -19.37 -4.21 -4.58
CA GLY A 158 -19.90 -4.40 -3.22
C GLY A 158 -19.29 -3.44 -2.18
N VAL A 159 -18.02 -3.06 -2.35
CA VAL A 159 -17.33 -2.08 -1.49
C VAL A 159 -17.94 -0.69 -1.67
N PHE A 160 -18.32 -0.30 -2.90
CA PHE A 160 -18.91 1.01 -3.19
C PHE A 160 -20.38 1.13 -2.79
N ALA A 161 -21.16 0.05 -2.95
CA ALA A 161 -22.61 0.04 -2.70
C ALA A 161 -22.99 0.41 -1.25
N THR A 162 -22.12 0.10 -0.29
CA THR A 162 -22.36 0.40 1.14
C THR A 162 -22.01 1.84 1.54
N GLY A 163 -21.37 2.61 0.67
CA GLY A 163 -21.04 4.03 0.90
C GLY A 163 -22.20 5.00 0.71
N LEU A 164 -23.34 4.54 0.17
CA LEU A 164 -24.48 5.35 -0.23
C LEU A 164 -25.74 4.98 0.59
N SER A 165 -25.75 5.24 1.90
CA SER A 165 -27.01 5.27 2.65
C SER A 165 -27.61 6.68 2.62
N GLU A 166 -28.79 6.75 2.00
CA GLU A 166 -29.85 7.79 2.04
C GLU A 166 -30.01 8.70 0.81
N GLY A 167 -31.01 8.36 -0.02
CA GLY A 167 -31.63 9.35 -0.93
C GLY A 167 -32.40 8.86 -2.16
N GLY A 168 -32.35 7.56 -2.53
CA GLY A 168 -32.98 7.08 -3.77
C GLY A 168 -34.00 5.98 -3.55
N ASN A 169 -35.29 6.30 -3.60
CA ASN A 169 -36.35 5.30 -3.75
C ASN A 169 -36.36 4.80 -5.19
N GLY A 170 -35.71 3.67 -5.46
CA GLY A 170 -35.55 3.14 -6.81
C GLY A 170 -35.76 1.63 -6.84
N ASN A 171 -37.00 1.23 -7.09
CA ASN A 171 -37.37 -0.12 -7.48
C ASN A 171 -36.93 -0.33 -8.94
N GLY A 172 -35.62 -0.40 -9.17
CA GLY A 172 -34.99 -0.58 -10.48
C GLY A 172 -34.13 -1.82 -10.47
N SER A 173 -34.38 -2.73 -11.42
CA SER A 173 -33.39 -3.73 -11.82
C SER A 173 -32.07 -3.02 -12.08
N VAL A 174 -31.03 -3.41 -11.33
CA VAL A 174 -29.68 -2.94 -11.60
C VAL A 174 -29.24 -3.69 -12.86
N ASP A 175 -29.49 -3.08 -14.01
CA ASP A 175 -29.00 -3.57 -15.28
C ASP A 175 -27.46 -3.63 -15.24
N ASP A 176 -26.88 -4.65 -15.90
CA ASP A 176 -25.45 -5.02 -15.92
C ASP A 176 -24.48 -3.92 -16.44
N ASP A 177 -24.93 -2.68 -16.61
CA ASP A 177 -24.10 -1.58 -17.11
C ASP A 177 -23.00 -1.18 -16.10
N ASP A 178 -21.83 -0.88 -16.66
CA ASP A 178 -20.54 -0.87 -16.00
C ASP A 178 -20.39 0.18 -14.90
N ASP A 179 -19.73 -0.17 -13.78
CA ASP A 179 -19.29 0.81 -12.77
C ASP A 179 -18.12 1.65 -13.32
N GLU A 180 -18.45 2.58 -14.21
CA GLU A 180 -17.49 3.42 -14.94
C GLU A 180 -16.65 4.29 -13.99
N ALA A 181 -17.22 4.74 -12.88
CA ALA A 181 -16.51 5.57 -11.91
C ALA A 181 -15.28 4.87 -11.31
N SER A 182 -15.36 3.54 -11.09
CA SER A 182 -14.21 2.74 -10.64
C SER A 182 -13.07 2.74 -11.64
N LYS A 183 -13.36 2.79 -12.94
CA LYS A 183 -12.35 2.84 -14.01
C LYS A 183 -11.57 4.16 -14.04
N HIS A 184 -12.08 5.20 -13.38
CA HIS A 184 -11.44 6.51 -13.20
C HIS A 184 -10.64 6.64 -11.89
N ILE A 185 -10.46 5.55 -11.13
CA ILE A 185 -9.52 5.46 -10.01
C ILE A 185 -8.23 4.81 -10.52
N TYR A 186 -7.13 5.57 -10.58
CA TYR A 186 -5.85 5.11 -11.13
C TYR A 186 -4.89 4.75 -10.01
N VAL A 187 -4.28 3.57 -10.12
CA VAL A 187 -3.43 2.98 -9.07
C VAL A 187 -2.07 2.66 -9.66
N ASN A 188 -1.01 3.22 -9.09
CA ASN A 188 0.36 2.95 -9.51
C ASN A 188 1.31 2.82 -8.32
N SER A 189 2.50 2.28 -8.58
CA SER A 189 3.54 2.11 -7.57
C SER A 189 4.85 2.73 -8.04
N PHE A 190 5.71 3.10 -7.10
CA PHE A 190 7.01 3.67 -7.43
C PHE A 190 8.08 3.33 -6.41
N PHE A 191 9.32 3.27 -6.89
CA PHE A 191 10.52 3.33 -6.06
C PHE A 191 10.97 4.79 -5.96
N PRO A 192 11.15 5.35 -4.75
CA PRO A 192 11.51 6.77 -4.59
C PRO A 192 13.01 7.04 -4.83
N GLY A 193 13.81 6.03 -5.16
CA GLY A 193 15.24 6.19 -5.36
C GLY A 193 16.06 5.91 -4.12
N ASN A 194 17.37 5.95 -4.30
CA ASN A 194 18.37 5.77 -3.26
C ASN A 194 18.54 7.09 -2.50
N ILE A 195 17.71 7.30 -1.49
CA ILE A 195 17.73 8.53 -0.67
C ILE A 195 18.63 8.29 0.53
N ALA A 196 19.54 9.22 0.80
CA ALA A 196 20.28 9.28 2.05
C ALA A 196 19.34 9.68 3.21
N THR A 197 18.50 8.76 3.68
CA THR A 197 17.68 8.94 4.89
C THR A 197 18.43 8.43 6.13
N ASP A 198 17.91 8.76 7.32
CA ASP A 198 18.42 8.17 8.56
C ASP A 198 18.30 6.63 8.59
N GLN A 199 17.42 6.05 7.76
CA GLN A 199 17.29 4.60 7.57
C GLN A 199 18.56 3.97 6.99
N MET A 200 19.40 4.72 6.27
CA MET A 200 20.69 4.19 5.78
C MET A 200 21.71 3.96 6.89
N ASN A 201 21.52 4.49 8.11
CA ASN A 201 22.41 4.18 9.23
C ASN A 201 22.33 2.71 9.65
N ILE A 202 21.27 1.99 9.30
CA ILE A 202 21.10 0.55 9.56
C ILE A 202 22.20 -0.26 8.86
N TRP A 203 22.64 0.13 7.66
CA TRP A 203 23.73 -0.56 6.94
C TRP A 203 25.07 -0.58 7.69
N LYS A 204 25.29 0.32 8.66
CA LYS A 204 26.49 0.27 9.53
C LYS A 204 26.47 -0.95 10.45
N GLY A 205 25.28 -1.38 10.89
CA GLY A 205 25.11 -2.61 11.67
C GLY A 205 25.25 -3.88 10.83
N TYR A 206 24.94 -3.80 9.53
CA TYR A 206 24.92 -4.94 8.61
C TYR A 206 26.25 -5.20 7.89
N LEU A 207 26.89 -4.13 7.41
CA LEU A 207 28.15 -4.21 6.65
C LEU A 207 29.39 -3.95 7.55
N GLY A 208 29.16 -3.65 8.83
CA GLY A 208 30.20 -3.16 9.74
C GLY A 208 30.44 -1.64 9.59
N THR A 209 30.98 -1.01 10.63
CA THR A 209 31.03 0.46 10.75
C THR A 209 31.81 1.14 9.62
N VAL A 210 32.90 0.53 9.15
CA VAL A 210 33.76 1.11 8.11
C VAL A 210 33.11 0.97 6.74
N LEU A 211 32.71 -0.25 6.35
CA LEU A 211 32.09 -0.52 5.05
C LEU A 211 30.68 0.09 4.96
N GLY A 212 29.90 0.10 6.05
CA GLY A 212 28.60 0.76 6.10
C GLY A 212 28.68 2.30 6.06
N LYS A 213 29.76 2.91 6.59
CA LYS A 213 30.03 4.34 6.37
C LYS A 213 30.40 4.63 4.92
N ALA A 214 31.22 3.79 4.29
CA ALA A 214 31.57 3.91 2.88
C ALA A 214 30.34 3.69 1.96
N PHE A 215 29.49 2.72 2.27
CA PHE A 215 28.24 2.44 1.56
C PHE A 215 27.24 3.61 1.69
N LYS A 216 27.07 4.16 2.91
CA LYS A 216 26.27 5.38 3.12
C LYS A 216 26.84 6.57 2.34
N MET A 217 28.16 6.75 2.32
CA MET A 217 28.81 7.84 1.59
C MET A 217 28.64 7.69 0.08
N PHE A 218 28.79 6.47 -0.47
CA PHE A 218 28.56 6.18 -1.88
C PHE A 218 27.11 6.47 -2.31
N PHE A 219 26.14 5.98 -1.53
CA PHE A 219 24.72 6.26 -1.78
C PHE A 219 24.32 7.71 -1.48
N SER A 220 25.07 8.46 -0.68
CA SER A 220 24.84 9.90 -0.45
C SER A 220 25.40 10.77 -1.57
N VAL A 221 26.41 10.27 -2.32
CA VAL A 221 27.02 10.97 -3.46
C VAL A 221 26.31 10.60 -4.78
N ALA A 222 25.79 9.38 -4.90
CA ALA A 222 24.90 8.94 -5.99
C ALA A 222 23.40 9.10 -5.63
N GLY A 223 23.10 9.70 -4.49
CA GLY A 223 21.77 9.73 -3.89
C GLY A 223 20.88 10.82 -4.44
N GLN A 224 19.60 10.52 -4.53
CA GLN A 224 18.59 11.50 -4.92
C GLN A 224 18.19 12.36 -3.72
N SER A 225 17.85 13.62 -3.97
CA SER A 225 17.35 14.48 -2.90
C SER A 225 15.98 14.00 -2.41
N THR A 226 15.57 14.41 -1.21
CA THR A 226 14.20 14.14 -0.72
C THR A 226 13.13 14.73 -1.64
N ARG A 227 13.45 15.83 -2.33
CA ARG A 227 12.58 16.43 -3.35
C ARG A 227 12.44 15.54 -4.57
N ASP A 228 13.54 14.96 -5.05
CA ASP A 228 13.54 14.06 -6.21
C ASP A 228 12.79 12.76 -5.90
N ALA A 229 12.90 12.28 -4.66
CA ALA A 229 12.16 11.13 -4.18
C ALA A 229 10.64 11.33 -4.14
N ALA A 230 10.21 12.52 -3.73
CA ALA A 230 8.81 12.89 -3.74
C ALA A 230 8.29 13.16 -5.16
N ALA A 231 9.17 13.52 -6.10
CA ALA A 231 8.76 13.93 -7.44
C ALA A 231 7.99 12.84 -8.19
N THR A 232 8.44 11.58 -8.14
CA THR A 232 7.70 10.46 -8.76
C THR A 232 6.34 10.24 -8.09
N ALA A 233 6.25 10.36 -6.76
CA ALA A 233 4.98 10.24 -6.04
C ALA A 233 3.98 11.31 -6.49
N LEU A 234 4.45 12.57 -6.56
CA LEU A 234 3.65 13.72 -6.96
C LEU A 234 3.24 13.64 -8.44
N TYR A 235 4.14 13.18 -9.31
CA TYR A 235 3.81 12.93 -10.72
C TYR A 235 2.66 11.93 -10.86
N LEU A 236 2.76 10.78 -10.20
CA LEU A 236 1.71 9.76 -10.23
C LEU A 236 0.41 10.20 -9.56
N ALA A 237 0.51 11.08 -8.56
CA ALA A 237 -0.63 11.55 -7.79
C ALA A 237 -1.38 12.73 -8.44
N ALA A 238 -0.70 13.56 -9.25
CA ALA A 238 -1.27 14.85 -9.68
C ALA A 238 -1.08 15.17 -11.17
N SER A 239 -0.30 14.39 -11.93
CA SER A 239 -0.12 14.67 -13.36
C SER A 239 -1.33 14.22 -14.18
N GLU A 240 -1.73 15.06 -15.14
CA GLU A 240 -2.73 14.74 -16.16
C GLU A 240 -2.26 13.59 -17.07
N ASP A 241 -0.95 13.40 -17.23
CA ASP A 241 -0.40 12.29 -18.02
C ASP A 241 -0.90 10.92 -17.53
N ILE A 242 -1.30 10.80 -16.26
CA ILE A 242 -1.83 9.56 -15.68
C ILE A 242 -3.24 9.24 -16.19
N VAL A 243 -4.02 10.25 -16.58
CA VAL A 243 -5.40 10.09 -17.10
C VAL A 243 -5.52 10.24 -18.61
N GLN A 244 -4.49 10.73 -19.29
CA GLN A 244 -4.55 10.91 -20.73
C GLN A 244 -4.67 9.57 -21.48
N GLY A 245 -5.46 9.55 -22.56
CA GLY A 245 -5.70 8.34 -23.36
C GLY A 245 -6.37 7.25 -22.54
N ASP A 246 -5.82 6.03 -22.60
CA ASP A 246 -6.28 4.89 -21.77
C ASP A 246 -5.87 5.02 -20.28
N GLY A 247 -5.00 6.00 -20.01
CA GLY A 247 -4.38 6.31 -18.73
C GLY A 247 -3.43 5.23 -18.21
N VAL A 248 -2.65 5.59 -17.19
CA VAL A 248 -1.58 4.75 -16.63
C VAL A 248 -2.07 4.08 -15.36
N ARG A 249 -2.14 2.76 -15.35
CA ARG A 249 -2.63 1.98 -14.21
C ARG A 249 -1.88 0.66 -14.03
N GLY A 250 -1.75 0.21 -12.79
CA GLY A 250 -1.05 -1.03 -12.44
C GLY A 250 0.44 -1.03 -12.76
N GLN A 251 1.05 0.15 -12.96
CA GLN A 251 2.44 0.27 -13.40
C GLN A 251 3.39 0.53 -12.24
N TYR A 252 4.68 0.27 -12.50
CA TYR A 252 5.79 0.51 -11.61
C TYR A 252 6.71 1.59 -12.20
N PHE A 253 7.14 2.51 -11.34
CA PHE A 253 7.97 3.64 -11.73
C PHE A 253 9.25 3.72 -10.91
N VAL A 254 10.32 4.13 -11.56
CA VAL A 254 11.58 4.54 -10.93
C VAL A 254 11.83 6.02 -11.14
N PRO A 255 12.72 6.63 -10.35
CA PRO A 255 12.89 8.05 -10.43
C PRO A 255 13.61 8.52 -11.71
N ILE A 256 13.26 9.68 -12.26
CA ILE A 256 12.05 10.47 -11.94
C ILE A 256 10.98 10.12 -12.97
N ALA A 257 9.81 9.69 -12.50
CA ALA A 257 8.63 9.42 -13.34
C ALA A 257 8.88 8.49 -14.55
N LYS A 258 9.86 7.59 -14.46
CA LYS A 258 10.17 6.63 -15.52
C LYS A 258 9.48 5.30 -15.26
N LYS A 259 8.56 4.89 -16.14
CA LYS A 259 7.99 3.54 -16.13
C LYS A 259 9.11 2.52 -16.34
N GLU A 260 9.13 1.48 -15.53
CA GLU A 260 10.10 0.38 -15.64
C GLU A 260 9.41 -0.98 -15.45
N GLU A 261 9.96 -1.99 -16.11
CA GLU A 261 9.54 -3.38 -15.90
C GLU A 261 10.01 -3.90 -14.53
N THR A 262 9.22 -4.79 -13.95
CA THR A 262 9.54 -5.36 -12.64
C THR A 262 10.17 -6.75 -12.78
N SER A 263 10.57 -7.35 -11.65
CA SER A 263 10.91 -8.78 -11.64
C SER A 263 9.73 -9.64 -12.10
N ARG A 264 10.03 -10.87 -12.54
CA ARG A 264 9.02 -11.84 -13.00
C ARG A 264 7.92 -12.06 -11.96
N ILE A 265 8.30 -12.32 -10.71
CA ILE A 265 7.34 -12.54 -9.62
C ILE A 265 6.49 -11.30 -9.34
N ALA A 266 7.08 -10.09 -9.40
CA ALA A 266 6.31 -8.87 -9.18
C ALA A 266 5.20 -8.69 -10.23
N GLY A 267 5.43 -9.15 -11.47
CA GLY A 267 4.44 -9.14 -12.54
C GLY A 267 3.49 -10.33 -12.58
N ASP A 268 3.58 -11.25 -11.61
CA ASP A 268 2.77 -12.48 -11.58
C ASP A 268 1.40 -12.21 -10.94
N MET A 269 0.35 -12.23 -11.75
CA MET A 269 -1.02 -11.95 -11.30
C MET A 269 -1.61 -13.07 -10.43
N GLU A 270 -1.12 -14.30 -10.53
CA GLU A 270 -1.55 -15.39 -9.66
C GLU A 270 -1.01 -15.17 -8.25
N VAL A 271 0.27 -14.77 -8.13
CA VAL A 271 0.86 -14.38 -6.85
C VAL A 271 0.15 -13.14 -6.27
N ALA A 272 -0.23 -12.18 -7.13
CA ALA A 272 -0.96 -11.00 -6.69
C ALA A 272 -2.34 -11.33 -6.13
N LYS A 273 -3.05 -12.27 -6.76
CA LYS A 273 -4.34 -12.79 -6.29
C LYS A 273 -4.19 -13.56 -4.98
N GLN A 274 -3.20 -14.44 -4.86
CA GLN A 274 -2.93 -15.20 -3.62
C GLN A 274 -2.61 -14.27 -2.45
N LEU A 275 -1.78 -13.23 -2.69
CA LEU A 275 -1.50 -12.20 -1.70
C LEU A 275 -2.78 -11.48 -1.27
N TRP A 276 -3.65 -11.11 -2.21
CA TRP A 276 -4.92 -10.47 -1.91
C TRP A 276 -5.78 -11.37 -1.01
N GLU A 277 -6.01 -12.62 -1.41
CA GLU A 277 -6.85 -13.57 -0.67
C GLU A 277 -6.29 -13.90 0.72
N TRP A 278 -4.97 -14.01 0.85
CA TRP A 278 -4.33 -14.18 2.15
C TRP A 278 -4.52 -12.96 3.04
N THR A 279 -4.29 -11.75 2.49
CA THR A 279 -4.45 -10.50 3.24
C THR A 279 -5.91 -10.36 3.68
N ASP A 280 -6.85 -10.62 2.78
CA ASP A 280 -8.28 -10.49 3.02
C ASP A 280 -8.75 -11.40 4.14
N ARG A 281 -8.31 -12.66 4.14
CA ARG A 281 -8.58 -13.63 5.19
C ARG A 281 -8.03 -13.20 6.54
N LYS A 282 -6.77 -12.75 6.57
CA LYS A 282 -6.10 -12.29 7.80
C LYS A 282 -6.78 -11.06 8.39
N VAL A 283 -7.25 -10.15 7.53
CA VAL A 283 -8.02 -8.99 7.98
C VAL A 283 -9.41 -9.42 8.45
N GLY A 284 -10.08 -10.35 7.76
CA GLY A 284 -11.39 -10.89 8.15
C GLY A 284 -11.37 -11.58 9.52
N GLU A 285 -10.30 -12.32 9.86
CA GLU A 285 -10.07 -12.91 11.18
C GLU A 285 -10.09 -11.87 12.32
N VAL A 286 -9.79 -10.59 12.02
CA VAL A 286 -9.67 -9.51 13.01
C VAL A 286 -10.84 -8.53 12.95
N LEU A 287 -11.24 -8.12 11.74
CA LEU A 287 -12.24 -7.08 11.51
C LEU A 287 -13.65 -7.62 11.22
N GLY A 288 -13.79 -8.95 11.13
CA GLY A 288 -15.01 -9.67 10.79
C GLY A 288 -15.15 -9.96 9.29
N ASP A 289 -15.98 -10.94 8.96
CA ASP A 289 -16.32 -11.23 7.56
C ASP A 289 -16.97 -10.01 6.90
N GLY A 290 -16.68 -9.80 5.62
CA GLY A 290 -17.16 -8.63 4.88
C GLY A 290 -16.62 -7.31 5.43
N TRP A 291 -15.45 -7.28 6.07
CA TRP A 291 -14.85 -6.07 6.66
C TRP A 291 -14.77 -4.89 5.69
N GLN A 292 -14.70 -5.13 4.38
CA GLN A 292 -14.65 -4.13 3.32
C GLN A 292 -15.97 -3.35 3.19
N THR A 293 -17.10 -3.99 3.49
CA THR A 293 -18.45 -3.43 3.38
C THR A 293 -19.04 -3.06 4.74
N ASN A 294 -18.71 -3.86 5.76
CA ASN A 294 -19.28 -3.76 7.11
C ASN A 294 -18.60 -2.69 7.97
N ALA A 295 -17.50 -2.08 7.53
CA ALA A 295 -16.86 -0.99 8.25
C ALA A 295 -17.71 0.31 8.33
N ILE A 296 -18.85 0.34 7.64
CA ILE A 296 -19.72 1.51 7.48
C ILE A 296 -20.92 1.47 8.44
N SER A 297 -21.37 0.27 8.86
CA SER A 297 -22.40 0.18 9.89
C SER A 297 -21.78 0.51 11.25
N GLY A 298 -22.35 1.48 11.94
CA GLY A 298 -21.84 2.04 13.20
C GLY A 298 -21.88 1.11 14.41
N GLU A 299 -21.84 -0.21 14.23
CA GLU A 299 -21.89 -1.15 15.34
C GLU A 299 -20.47 -1.54 15.77
N ALA A 300 -20.18 -1.25 17.03
CA ALA A 300 -19.08 -1.86 17.73
C ALA A 300 -19.32 -3.37 17.77
N CYS A 301 -18.31 -4.15 17.38
CA CYS A 301 -18.18 -5.51 17.88
C CYS A 301 -17.88 -5.43 19.38
#